data_AF-A0A4V1LVS2-F1
#
_entry.id   AF-A0A4V1LVS2-F1
#
_cell.length_a   1.000
_cell.length_b   1.000
_cell.length_c   1.000
_cell.angle_alpha   90.00
_cell.angle_beta   90.00
_cell.angle_gamma   90.00
#
_symmetry.space_group_name_H-M   'P 1'
#
loop_
_entity.id
_entity.type
_entity.pdbx_description
1 polymer ?
#
loop_
_entity_poly.entity_id
_entity_poly.type
_entity_poly.pdbx_seq_one_letter_code
_entity_poly.pdbx_strand_id
1 'polypeptide(L)'
;MNVIVQGQLINIFKTADFTNRETGEVKEGKVKLQLMCQTLLNNNERKNELFDITIPSNKLSEYENKIGEQVDVKCSFFANGNITFFGI
;
A
#
# COMPACT_ATOMS: atom_id res chain seq x y z
N MET A 1 -6.41 -0.73 15.55
CA MET A 1 -6.08 0.72 15.46
C MET A 1 -6.13 1.11 14.00
N ASN A 2 -6.79 2.22 13.67
CA ASN A 2 -6.85 2.74 12.29
C ASN A 2 -5.78 3.83 12.14
N VAL A 3 -5.04 3.80 11.05
CA VAL A 3 -4.03 4.79 10.68
C VAL A 3 -4.39 5.38 9.32
N ILE A 4 -4.04 6.64 9.11
CA ILE A 4 -4.18 7.30 7.81
C ILE A 4 -2.77 7.48 7.29
N VAL A 5 -2.47 6.89 6.13
CA VAL A 5 -1.21 7.12 5.43
C VAL A 5 -1.48 8.19 4.39
N GLN A 6 -0.87 9.36 4.59
CA GLN A 6 -0.95 10.48 3.66
C GLN A 6 0.34 10.52 2.85
N GLY A 7 0.23 10.42 1.53
CA GLY A 7 1.39 10.41 0.63
C GLY A 7 0.97 10.63 -0.81
N GLN A 8 1.95 10.85 -1.68
CA GLN A 8 1.70 10.90 -3.11
C GLN A 8 1.52 9.49 -3.66
N LEU A 9 0.43 9.22 -4.37
CA LEU A 9 0.23 7.93 -5.02
C LEU A 9 1.15 7.82 -6.22
N ILE A 10 2.19 7.00 -6.12
CA ILE A 10 3.18 6.87 -7.19
C ILE A 10 2.79 5.76 -8.16
N ASN A 11 2.23 4.67 -7.64
CA ASN A 11 1.92 3.51 -8.46
C ASN A 11 0.83 2.63 -7.84
N ILE A 12 0.18 1.83 -8.67
CA ILE A 12 -0.75 0.78 -8.25
C ILE A 12 -0.33 -0.50 -8.94
N PHE A 13 -0.12 -1.57 -8.18
CA PHE A 13 0.31 -2.86 -8.74
C PHE A 13 -0.40 -4.04 -8.08
N LYS A 14 -0.61 -5.11 -8.84
CA LYS A 14 -1.12 -6.39 -8.32
C LYS A 14 0.05 -7.36 -8.16
N THR A 15 0.16 -8.01 -7.00
CA THR A 15 1.12 -9.10 -6.85
C THR A 15 0.70 -10.31 -7.71
N ALA A 16 1.64 -11.16 -8.10
CA ALA A 16 1.29 -12.37 -8.85
C ALA A 16 0.35 -13.29 -8.04
N ASP A 17 -0.53 -14.00 -8.74
CA ASP A 17 -1.35 -15.04 -8.14
C ASP A 17 -0.43 -16.20 -7.70
N PHE A 18 -0.56 -16.62 -6.46
CA PHE A 18 0.27 -17.68 -5.87
C PHE A 18 -0.51 -18.98 -5.88
N THR A 19 -0.07 -19.96 -6.67
CA THR A 19 -0.62 -21.32 -6.64
C THR A 19 0.25 -22.19 -5.77
N ASN A 20 -0.30 -22.67 -4.65
CA ASN A 20 0.37 -23.67 -3.83
C ASN A 20 0.34 -25.02 -4.57
N ARG A 21 1.51 -25.51 -5.01
CA ARG A 21 1.62 -26.77 -5.74
C ARG A 21 1.34 -28.00 -4.89
N GLU A 22 1.44 -27.90 -3.56
CA GLU A 22 1.20 -29.03 -2.65
C GLU A 22 -0.28 -29.15 -2.24
N THR A 23 -1.00 -28.04 -2.10
CA THR A 23 -2.42 -28.04 -1.68
C THR A 23 -3.40 -27.74 -2.82
N GLY A 24 -2.91 -27.30 -3.98
CA GLY A 24 -3.75 -26.87 -5.11
C GLY A 24 -4.46 -25.53 -4.87
N GLU A 25 -4.23 -24.87 -3.72
CA GLU A 25 -4.85 -23.59 -3.40
C GLU A 25 -4.26 -22.46 -4.23
N VAL A 26 -5.11 -21.78 -5.00
CA VAL A 26 -4.78 -20.55 -5.71
C VAL A 26 -5.11 -19.37 -4.79
N LYS A 27 -4.08 -18.67 -4.33
CA LYS A 27 -4.23 -17.38 -3.66
C LYS A 27 -4.16 -16.28 -4.71
N GLU A 28 -5.27 -15.60 -4.91
CA GLU A 28 -5.31 -14.42 -5.77
C GLU A 28 -4.33 -13.35 -5.28
N GLY A 29 -3.62 -12.78 -6.24
CA GLY A 29 -2.70 -11.69 -6.04
C GLY A 29 -3.42 -10.48 -5.46
N LYS A 30 -2.80 -9.82 -4.47
CA LYS A 30 -3.39 -8.66 -3.83
C LYS A 30 -3.00 -7.38 -4.55
N VAL A 31 -3.95 -6.46 -4.65
CA VAL A 31 -3.71 -5.11 -5.16
C VAL A 31 -3.01 -4.30 -4.08
N LYS A 32 -1.97 -3.56 -4.47
CA LYS A 32 -1.19 -2.69 -3.60
C LYS A 32 -1.08 -1.28 -4.19
N LEU A 33 -1.32 -0.29 -3.34
CA LEU A 33 -1.05 1.12 -3.62
C LEU A 33 0.34 1.45 -3.09
N GLN A 34 1.18 2.06 -3.91
CA GLN A 34 2.49 2.54 -3.51
C GLN A 34 2.43 4.04 -3.28
N LEU A 35 2.55 4.45 -2.02
CA LEU A 35 2.52 5.84 -1.59
C LEU A 35 3.91 6.33 -1.24
N MET A 36 4.27 7.53 -1.69
CA MET A 36 5.49 8.22 -1.31
C MET A 36 5.19 9.25 -0.23
N CYS A 37 5.72 8.98 0.96
CA CYS A 37 5.71 9.92 2.07
C CYS A 37 7.07 10.61 2.12
N GLN A 38 7.06 11.93 2.25
CA GLN A 38 8.29 12.71 2.41
C GLN A 38 8.44 13.11 3.87
N THR A 39 9.48 12.59 4.52
CA THR A 39 9.83 12.91 5.91
C THR A 39 10.99 13.91 5.91
N LEU A 40 10.88 14.97 6.69
CA LEU A 40 12.00 15.89 6.93
C LEU A 40 12.92 15.30 8.00
N LEU A 41 14.20 15.14 7.67
CA LEU A 41 15.21 14.66 8.60
C LEU A 41 15.75 15.80 9.46
N ASN A 42 16.33 15.48 10.62
CA ASN A 42 16.91 16.44 11.56
C ASN A 42 18.11 17.23 10.98
N ASN A 43 18.61 16.84 9.81
CA ASN A 43 19.65 17.54 9.05
C ASN A 43 19.07 18.41 7.91
N ASN A 44 17.77 18.70 7.93
CA ASN A 44 17.03 19.44 6.90
C ASN A 44 16.98 18.77 5.51
N GLU A 45 17.42 17.51 5.37
CA GLU A 45 17.24 16.75 4.15
C GLU A 45 15.84 16.14 4.08
N ARG A 46 15.35 15.92 2.86
CA ARG A 46 14.06 15.27 2.60
C ARG A 46 14.30 13.81 2.29
N LYS A 47 13.78 12.92 3.14
CA LYS A 47 13.78 11.49 2.90
C LYS A 47 12.45 11.09 2.29
N ASN A 48 12.50 10.42 1.15
CA ASN A 48 11.33 9.83 0.53
C ASN A 48 11.21 8.38 1.00
N GLU A 49 10.06 8.04 1.55
CA GLU A 49 9.73 6.71 2.05
C GLU A 49 8.53 6.17 1.28
N LEU A 50 8.70 4.98 0.71
CA LEU A 50 7.63 4.32 -0.04
C LEU A 50 6.89 3.34 0.88
N PHE A 51 5.57 3.46 0.89
CA PHE A 51 4.68 2.61 1.66
C PHE A 51 3.75 1.84 0.73
N ASP A 52 3.77 0.52 0.85
CA ASP A 52 2.89 -0.37 0.10
C ASP A 52 1.66 -0.70 0.93
N ILE A 53 0.50 -0.29 0.45
CA ILE A 53 -0.79 -0.49 1.12
C ILE A 53 -1.61 -1.49 0.34
N THR A 54 -1.91 -2.61 0.98
CA THR A 54 -2.76 -3.63 0.37
C THR A 54 -4.22 -3.19 0.43
N ILE A 55 -4.89 -3.12 -0.71
CA ILE A 55 -6.31 -2.75 -0.80
C ILE A 55 -7.14 -3.89 -1.42
N PRO A 56 -8.43 -4.00 -1.09
CA PRO A 56 -9.33 -4.88 -1.81
C PRO A 56 -9.54 -4.39 -3.25
N SER A 57 -9.70 -5.33 -4.19
CA SER A 57 -9.85 -5.03 -5.63
C SER A 57 -11.03 -4.09 -5.93
N ASN A 58 -12.09 -4.14 -5.10
CA ASN A 58 -13.26 -3.26 -5.25
C ASN A 58 -12.95 -1.76 -5.03
N LYS A 59 -11.84 -1.43 -4.34
CA LYS A 59 -11.40 -0.05 -4.13
C LYS A 59 -10.37 0.43 -5.16
N LEU A 60 -9.86 -0.45 -6.03
CA LEU A 60 -8.86 -0.11 -7.05
C LEU A 60 -9.29 1.13 -7.85
N SER A 61 -10.52 1.11 -8.36
CA SER A 61 -11.04 2.17 -9.24
C SER A 61 -11.18 3.53 -8.55
N GLU A 62 -11.21 3.59 -7.21
CA GLU A 62 -11.20 4.86 -6.46
C GLU A 62 -9.83 5.55 -6.48
N TYR A 63 -8.75 4.79 -6.73
CA TYR A 63 -7.37 5.27 -6.69
C TYR A 63 -6.69 5.30 -8.06
N GLU A 64 -7.16 4.54 -9.05
CA GLU A 64 -6.57 4.52 -10.41
C GLU A 64 -6.48 5.92 -11.04
N ASN A 65 -7.48 6.77 -10.81
CA ASN A 65 -7.50 8.13 -11.34
C ASN A 65 -6.69 9.14 -10.50
N LYS A 66 -6.12 8.72 -9.38
CA LYS A 66 -5.39 9.58 -8.43
C LYS A 66 -3.88 9.35 -8.46
N ILE A 67 -3.37 8.58 -9.43
CA ILE A 67 -1.93 8.38 -9.60
C ILE A 67 -1.28 9.73 -9.90
N GLY A 68 -0.25 10.07 -9.13
CA GLY A 68 0.44 11.35 -9.15
C GLY A 68 -0.11 12.38 -8.16
N GLU A 69 -1.29 12.14 -7.57
CA GLU A 69 -1.90 13.05 -6.59
C GLU A 69 -1.57 12.68 -5.15
N GLN A 70 -1.71 13.66 -4.26
CA GLN A 70 -1.62 13.42 -2.82
C GLN A 70 -2.92 12.80 -2.33
N VAL A 71 -2.85 11.61 -1.74
CA VAL A 71 -4.01 10.85 -1.29
C VAL A 71 -3.88 10.43 0.17
N ASP A 72 -5.03 10.34 0.82
CA ASP A 72 -5.16 9.89 2.20
C ASP A 72 -5.79 8.49 2.21
N VAL A 73 -4.98 7.47 2.50
CA VAL A 73 -5.46 6.09 2.53
C VAL A 73 -5.69 5.66 3.97
N LYS A 74 -6.97 5.45 4.32
CA LYS A 74 -7.37 4.88 5.62
C LYS A 74 -7.00 3.41 5.65
N CYS A 75 -6.13 3.05 6.58
CA CYS A 75 -5.58 1.71 6.70
C CYS A 75 -5.68 1.18 8.12
N SER A 76 -5.84 -0.13 8.24
CA SER A 76 -5.49 -0.86 9.44
C SER A 76 -4.06 -1.36 9.29
N PHE A 77 -3.20 -1.16 10.29
CA PHE A 77 -1.86 -1.76 10.28
C PHE A 77 -1.84 -3.01 11.14
N PHE A 78 -1.10 -4.02 10.69
CA PHE A 78 -0.76 -5.19 11.47
C PHE A 78 0.76 -5.18 11.68
N ALA A 79 1.20 -5.06 12.93
CA ALA A 79 2.61 -5.06 13.30
C ALA A 79 2.93 -6.41 13.94
N ASN A 80 3.41 -7.37 13.14
CA ASN A 80 3.99 -8.62 13.63
C ASN A 80 5.42 -8.72 13.08
N GLY A 81 6.33 -7.91 13.64
CA GLY A 81 7.72 -7.76 13.19
C GLY A 81 7.91 -6.81 11.99
N ASN A 82 7.16 -6.99 10.90
CA ASN A 82 7.10 -6.05 9.76
C ASN A 82 5.74 -5.34 9.73
N ILE A 83 5.73 -4.00 9.56
CA ILE A 83 4.49 -3.21 9.52
C ILE A 83 3.84 -3.43 8.15
N THR A 84 2.70 -4.13 8.14
CA THR A 84 1.88 -4.32 6.93
C THR A 84 0.61 -3.48 7.02
N PHE A 85 0.35 -2.65 6.02
CA PHE A 85 -0.84 -1.79 5.95
C PHE A 85 -1.92 -2.41 5.07
N PHE A 86 -3.15 -2.45 5.57
CA PHE A 86 -4.37 -2.88 4.86
C PHE A 86 -5.33 -1.70 4.74
N GLY A 87 -5.62 -1.25 3.53
CA GLY A 87 -6.66 -0.24 3.30
C GLY A 87 -8.03 -0.80 3.66
N ILE A 88 -8.80 -0.04 4.45
CA ILE A 88 -10.18 -0.36 4.86
C ILE A 88 -11.18 0.48 4.10
#